data_AF-A0A3Q8UR73-F1
#
_entry.id   AF-A0A3Q8UR73-F1
#
_cell.length_a   1.000
_cell.length_b   1.000
_cell.length_c   1.000
_cell.angle_alpha   90.00
_cell.angle_beta   90.00
_cell.angle_gamma   90.00
#
_symmetry.space_group_name_H-M   'P 1'
#
loop_
_entity.id
_entity.type
_entity.pdbx_description
1 polymer ?
#
loop_
_entity_poly.entity_id
_entity_poly.type
_entity_poly.pdbx_seq_one_letter_code
_entity_poly.pdbx_strand_id
1 'polypeptide(L)'
;MSRALAPTVAAATAVVTLLSGCTEASHRCDDRPEPSDVSGHRRPVAIRPGGGIPALTTAAAARAVPAAGPGATGTDRLLVRLQRETLLMADDLRPVRPGRCTGTLPARAGATTRCTVFYADVEVTWKVERTGTQRGTRPRYATTPLTGVHTARAVYAAYARHVARSDADGPLAPRDPRCDRLPDVFTAPPGEDTGYFCQDILWSCRSGDFDFTWNDLPVRTDDHGKVTFE
;
A
#
# COMPACT_ATOMS: atom_id res chain seq x y z
N MET A 1 97.92 -3.86 -26.48
CA MET A 1 97.82 -4.93 -25.45
C MET A 1 96.55 -4.68 -24.65
N SER A 2 95.67 -5.68 -24.60
CA SER A 2 94.75 -6.07 -23.51
C SER A 2 94.36 -4.99 -22.47
N ARG A 3 93.10 -4.75 -22.10
CA ARG A 3 92.00 -5.71 -21.87
C ARG A 3 90.67 -4.93 -21.76
N ALA A 4 89.61 -5.60 -22.18
CA ALA A 4 88.21 -5.22 -21.99
C ALA A 4 87.81 -5.15 -20.51
N LEU A 5 86.77 -4.37 -20.21
CA LEU A 5 85.71 -4.70 -19.25
C LEU A 5 84.42 -3.99 -19.67
N ALA A 6 83.39 -4.81 -19.88
CA ALA A 6 82.06 -4.46 -20.37
C ALA A 6 81.17 -3.89 -19.24
N PRO A 7 80.02 -3.28 -19.58
CA PRO A 7 79.26 -2.40 -18.70
C PRO A 7 78.29 -3.19 -17.81
N THR A 8 78.09 -2.74 -16.57
CA THR A 8 76.96 -3.18 -15.74
C THR A 8 75.99 -2.02 -15.61
N VAL A 9 74.93 -2.09 -16.42
CA VAL A 9 73.77 -1.20 -16.39
C VAL A 9 72.95 -1.58 -15.16
N ALA A 10 73.02 -0.79 -14.10
CA ALA A 10 72.05 -0.83 -13.01
C ALA A 10 70.90 0.13 -13.38
N ALA A 11 69.94 -0.36 -14.16
CA ALA A 11 68.69 0.35 -14.39
C ALA A 11 67.88 0.30 -13.08
N ALA A 12 67.93 1.39 -12.32
CA ALA A 12 66.99 1.62 -11.22
C ALA A 12 65.61 1.90 -11.82
N THR A 13 64.81 0.85 -11.98
CA THR A 13 63.37 0.97 -12.25
C THR A 13 62.70 1.57 -11.01
N ALA A 14 62.52 2.88 -11.04
CA ALA A 14 61.57 3.54 -10.17
C ALA A 14 60.17 3.04 -10.53
N VAL A 15 59.69 2.05 -9.78
CA VAL A 15 58.28 1.68 -9.78
C VAL A 15 57.54 2.84 -9.13
N VAL A 16 57.08 3.78 -9.96
CA VAL A 16 56.06 4.75 -9.56
C VAL A 16 54.79 3.94 -9.39
N THR A 17 54.54 3.49 -8.16
CA THR A 17 53.21 3.09 -7.72
C THR A 17 52.34 4.34 -7.83
N LEU A 18 51.69 4.50 -8.99
CA LEU A 18 50.49 5.31 -9.11
C LEU A 18 49.49 4.69 -8.13
N LEU A 19 49.45 5.24 -6.92
CA LEU A 19 48.28 5.19 -6.08
C LEU A 19 47.18 5.87 -6.91
N SER A 20 46.51 5.09 -7.74
CA SER A 20 45.17 5.40 -8.22
C SER A 20 44.28 5.36 -6.99
N GLY A 21 44.41 6.38 -6.15
CA GLY A 21 43.35 6.78 -5.26
C GLY A 21 42.19 7.08 -6.19
N CYS A 22 41.24 6.15 -6.25
CA CYS A 22 39.88 6.45 -6.65
C CYS A 22 39.43 7.54 -5.67
N THR A 23 39.70 8.80 -6.03
CA THR A 23 38.85 9.88 -5.59
C THR A 23 37.55 9.60 -6.31
N GLU A 24 36.65 8.87 -5.63
CA GLU A 24 35.23 8.95 -5.96
C GLU A 24 34.97 10.44 -6.02
N ALA A 25 34.77 10.95 -7.24
CA ALA A 25 34.34 12.31 -7.43
C ALA A 25 32.97 12.34 -6.77
N SER A 26 32.91 12.75 -5.50
CA SER A 26 31.68 13.01 -4.79
C SER A 26 30.89 13.96 -5.70
N HIS A 27 29.90 13.42 -6.38
CA HIS A 27 29.00 14.24 -7.15
C HIS A 27 28.34 15.15 -6.12
N ARG A 28 28.22 16.46 -6.41
CA ARG A 28 27.70 17.44 -5.45
C ARG A 28 26.28 17.14 -4.95
N CYS A 29 25.65 16.10 -5.49
CA CYS A 29 24.32 15.64 -5.16
C CYS A 29 24.31 14.33 -4.34
N ASP A 30 25.47 13.74 -4.03
CA ASP A 30 25.58 12.49 -3.27
C ASP A 30 25.26 12.71 -1.78
N ASP A 31 25.60 13.89 -1.24
CA ASP A 31 25.34 14.29 0.14
C ASP A 31 24.02 15.05 0.28
N ARG A 32 22.90 14.35 0.06
CA ARG A 32 21.56 14.96 0.20
C ARG A 32 21.33 15.47 1.64
N PRO A 33 21.05 16.77 1.85
CA PRO A 33 20.77 17.31 3.18
C PRO A 33 19.39 16.87 3.67
N GLU A 34 19.13 17.09 4.97
CA GLU A 34 17.77 16.99 5.50
C GLU A 34 16.87 18.02 4.80
N PRO A 35 15.64 17.65 4.37
CA PRO A 35 14.75 18.59 3.72
C PRO A 35 14.51 19.83 4.58
N SER A 36 14.89 20.98 4.05
CA SER A 36 14.60 22.31 4.58
C SER A 36 13.86 23.11 3.50
N ASP A 37 13.00 24.04 3.89
CA ASP A 37 12.24 24.90 2.97
C ASP A 37 11.45 24.15 1.87
N VAL A 38 10.81 23.04 2.25
CA VAL A 38 10.01 22.21 1.35
C VAL A 38 8.84 23.02 0.76
N SER A 39 8.85 23.19 -0.55
CA SER A 39 7.84 23.95 -1.26
C SER A 39 6.50 23.20 -1.36
N GLY A 40 5.39 23.92 -1.25
CA GLY A 40 4.03 23.38 -1.33
C GLY A 40 3.30 23.36 0.00
N HIS A 41 2.14 22.69 0.03
CA HIS A 41 1.27 22.64 1.20
C HIS A 41 1.43 21.32 1.93
N ARG A 42 1.98 21.39 3.14
CA ARG A 42 2.16 20.23 4.01
C ARG A 42 0.82 19.76 4.59
N ARG A 43 0.53 18.47 4.46
CA ARG A 43 -0.69 17.86 5.04
C ARG A 43 -0.60 17.72 6.56
N PRO A 44 -1.75 17.76 7.28
CA PRO A 44 -1.74 17.98 8.73
C PRO A 44 -1.38 16.74 9.56
N VAL A 45 -1.59 15.52 9.06
CA VAL A 45 -1.40 14.29 9.85
C VAL A 45 0.00 13.73 9.64
N ALA A 46 0.76 13.59 10.72
CA ALA A 46 2.06 12.92 10.71
C ALA A 46 1.89 11.41 10.62
N ILE A 47 2.65 10.76 9.74
CA ILE A 47 2.70 9.31 9.65
C ILE A 47 4.09 8.85 10.11
N ARG A 48 4.14 7.82 10.93
CA ARG A 48 5.41 7.22 11.36
C ARG A 48 5.75 6.07 10.42
N PRO A 49 6.86 6.12 9.64
CA PRO A 49 7.31 4.98 8.85
C PRO A 49 7.46 3.73 9.73
N GLY A 50 6.98 2.59 9.22
CA GLY A 50 7.11 1.29 9.88
C GLY A 50 6.26 1.13 11.15
N GLY A 51 5.65 2.21 11.64
CA GLY A 51 4.64 2.16 12.68
C GLY A 51 3.32 1.68 12.07
N GLY A 52 2.90 0.46 12.35
CA GLY A 52 1.69 -0.07 11.74
C GLY A 52 0.96 -1.06 12.62
N ILE A 53 -0.35 -0.89 12.69
CA ILE A 53 -1.26 -1.96 13.09
C ILE A 53 -1.19 -3.03 12.01
N PRO A 54 -0.95 -4.32 12.36
CA PRO A 54 -0.94 -5.39 11.37
C PRO A 54 -2.26 -5.43 10.59
N ALA A 55 -2.18 -5.75 9.30
CA ALA A 55 -3.39 -5.95 8.51
C ALA A 55 -4.28 -7.03 9.15
N LEU A 56 -5.58 -6.81 9.10
CA LEU A 56 -6.59 -7.69 9.60
C LEU A 56 -6.49 -9.05 8.90
N THR A 57 -6.43 -10.10 9.71
CA THR A 57 -6.35 -11.46 9.20
C THR A 57 -7.73 -12.04 8.93
N THR A 58 -7.82 -12.96 7.97
CA THR A 58 -9.03 -13.75 7.71
C THR A 58 -9.52 -14.50 8.96
N ALA A 59 -8.59 -14.96 9.81
CA ALA A 59 -8.91 -15.59 11.09
C ALA A 59 -9.55 -14.61 12.09
N ALA A 60 -9.04 -13.37 12.17
CA ALA A 60 -9.64 -12.33 13.00
C ALA A 60 -11.06 -11.96 12.52
N ALA A 61 -11.25 -11.77 11.21
CA ALA A 61 -12.57 -11.52 10.63
C ALA A 61 -13.54 -12.69 10.88
N ALA A 62 -13.06 -13.95 10.78
CA ALA A 62 -13.88 -15.13 11.05
C ALA A 62 -14.27 -15.29 12.53
N ARG A 63 -13.43 -14.82 13.46
CA ARG A 63 -13.78 -14.75 14.89
C ARG A 63 -14.81 -13.66 15.16
N ALA A 64 -14.68 -12.49 14.52
CA ALA A 64 -15.60 -11.38 14.69
C ALA A 64 -17.00 -11.65 14.10
N VAL A 65 -17.06 -12.38 12.99
CA VAL A 65 -18.32 -12.81 12.37
C VAL A 65 -18.31 -14.33 12.27
N PRO A 66 -18.88 -15.05 13.25
CA PRO A 66 -18.94 -16.51 13.23
C PRO A 66 -19.66 -17.07 12.00
N ALA A 67 -19.39 -18.34 11.69
CA ALA A 67 -20.05 -18.99 10.56
C ALA A 67 -21.55 -19.10 10.81
N ALA A 68 -22.35 -19.06 9.75
CA ALA A 68 -23.78 -19.27 9.87
C ALA A 68 -24.07 -20.66 10.47
N GLY A 69 -25.03 -20.72 11.39
CA GLY A 69 -25.34 -21.94 12.14
C GLY A 69 -25.90 -23.09 11.30
N PRO A 70 -26.11 -24.26 11.91
CA PRO A 70 -26.86 -25.35 11.30
C PRO A 70 -28.23 -24.86 10.81
N GLY A 71 -28.66 -25.30 9.61
CA GLY A 71 -29.94 -24.88 9.02
C GLY A 71 -29.93 -23.51 8.32
N ALA A 72 -28.86 -22.71 8.43
CA ALA A 72 -28.77 -21.41 7.76
C ALA A 72 -28.90 -21.53 6.24
N THR A 73 -29.66 -20.61 5.65
CA THR A 73 -29.94 -20.57 4.21
C THR A 73 -28.68 -20.21 3.39
N GLY A 74 -28.74 -20.40 2.08
CA GLY A 74 -27.67 -19.95 1.19
C GLY A 74 -27.42 -18.44 1.28
N THR A 75 -28.48 -17.65 1.45
CA THR A 75 -28.40 -16.19 1.62
C THR A 75 -27.74 -15.82 2.94
N ASP A 76 -28.08 -16.49 4.05
CA ASP A 76 -27.46 -16.21 5.36
C ASP A 76 -25.95 -16.48 5.33
N ARG A 77 -25.56 -17.61 4.72
CA ARG A 77 -24.14 -17.97 4.55
C ARG A 77 -23.40 -16.95 3.68
N LEU A 78 -24.05 -16.44 2.64
CA LEU A 78 -23.48 -15.40 1.80
C LEU A 78 -23.34 -14.08 2.55
N LEU A 79 -24.36 -13.64 3.29
CA LEU A 79 -24.28 -12.40 4.08
C LEU A 79 -23.16 -12.47 5.12
N VAL A 80 -23.00 -13.60 5.82
CA VAL A 80 -21.85 -13.83 6.72
C VAL A 80 -20.51 -13.69 5.99
N ARG A 81 -20.40 -14.22 4.76
CA ARG A 81 -19.20 -14.06 3.94
C ARG A 81 -18.97 -12.58 3.58
N LEU A 82 -19.99 -11.86 3.14
CA LEU A 82 -19.90 -10.44 2.79
C LEU A 82 -19.52 -9.57 3.99
N GLN A 83 -20.05 -9.87 5.18
CA GLN A 83 -19.65 -9.19 6.42
C GLN A 83 -18.15 -9.37 6.69
N ARG A 84 -17.62 -10.59 6.54
CA ARG A 84 -16.18 -10.86 6.71
C ARG A 84 -15.33 -10.17 5.65
N GLU A 85 -15.74 -10.23 4.39
CA GLU A 85 -15.06 -9.54 3.29
C GLU A 85 -15.06 -8.01 3.52
N THR A 86 -16.14 -7.46 4.08
CA THR A 86 -16.23 -6.03 4.45
C THR A 86 -15.28 -5.66 5.58
N LEU A 87 -15.13 -6.51 6.62
CA LEU A 87 -14.13 -6.27 7.67
C LEU A 87 -12.70 -6.27 7.10
N LEU A 88 -12.40 -7.18 6.18
CA LEU A 88 -11.10 -7.27 5.52
C LEU A 88 -10.84 -6.08 4.60
N MET A 89 -11.87 -5.59 3.92
CA MET A 89 -11.81 -4.39 3.09
C MET A 89 -11.52 -3.13 3.93
N ALA A 90 -12.22 -2.97 5.07
CA ALA A 90 -12.01 -1.86 6.00
C ALA A 90 -10.72 -1.96 6.84
N ASP A 91 -10.05 -3.12 6.81
CA ASP A 91 -8.89 -3.49 7.62
C ASP A 91 -9.09 -3.25 9.13
N ASP A 92 -10.32 -3.40 9.62
CA ASP A 92 -10.69 -3.02 10.99
C ASP A 92 -11.93 -3.78 11.52
N LEU A 93 -12.00 -3.99 12.84
CA LEU A 93 -12.98 -4.86 13.51
C LEU A 93 -14.20 -4.12 14.09
N ARG A 94 -14.62 -3.01 13.47
CA ARG A 94 -15.86 -2.33 13.87
C ARG A 94 -17.09 -3.19 13.69
N PRO A 95 -18.21 -2.85 14.37
CA PRO A 95 -19.46 -3.55 14.22
C PRO A 95 -19.89 -3.68 12.76
N VAL A 96 -20.17 -4.91 12.34
CA VAL A 96 -20.71 -5.23 11.03
C VAL A 96 -22.01 -6.03 11.20
N ARG A 97 -23.07 -5.61 10.52
CA ARG A 97 -24.40 -6.22 10.60
C ARG A 97 -24.83 -6.76 9.24
N PRO A 98 -25.60 -7.86 9.21
CA PRO A 98 -26.17 -8.32 7.96
C PRO A 98 -27.13 -7.27 7.41
N GLY A 99 -27.11 -7.06 6.10
CA GLY A 99 -28.17 -6.35 5.39
C GLY A 99 -29.06 -7.35 4.67
N ARG A 100 -29.30 -7.11 3.38
CA ARG A 100 -30.19 -7.96 2.56
C ARG A 100 -29.72 -8.03 1.12
N CYS A 101 -30.13 -9.08 0.43
CA CYS A 101 -30.03 -9.13 -1.03
C CYS A 101 -31.32 -8.59 -1.67
N THR A 102 -31.19 -7.94 -2.81
CA THR A 102 -32.36 -7.64 -3.66
C THR A 102 -32.92 -8.94 -4.20
N GLY A 103 -34.06 -9.36 -3.64
CA GLY A 103 -34.71 -10.61 -4.02
C GLY A 103 -33.92 -11.85 -3.60
N THR A 104 -34.08 -12.93 -4.37
CA THR A 104 -33.41 -14.21 -4.13
C THR A 104 -32.04 -14.27 -4.81
N LEU A 105 -31.18 -15.17 -4.33
CA LEU A 105 -29.88 -15.37 -4.97
C LEU A 105 -30.03 -15.86 -6.41
N PRO A 106 -29.14 -15.45 -7.34
CA PRO A 106 -29.25 -15.81 -8.73
C PRO A 106 -29.26 -17.32 -8.96
N ALA A 107 -30.22 -17.79 -9.76
CA ALA A 107 -30.40 -19.21 -10.10
C ALA A 107 -29.63 -19.64 -11.36
N ARG A 108 -29.29 -18.68 -12.24
CA ARG A 108 -28.59 -18.94 -13.51
C ARG A 108 -27.15 -18.42 -13.44
N ALA A 109 -26.22 -19.10 -14.11
CA ALA A 109 -24.86 -18.61 -14.23
C ALA A 109 -24.83 -17.26 -14.98
N GLY A 110 -23.94 -16.35 -14.58
CA GLY A 110 -23.84 -14.98 -15.09
C GLY A 110 -24.91 -14.02 -14.58
N ALA A 111 -25.99 -14.52 -13.96
CA ALA A 111 -27.00 -13.66 -13.35
C ALA A 111 -26.47 -13.05 -12.05
N THR A 112 -26.88 -11.81 -11.80
CA THR A 112 -26.36 -10.99 -10.70
C THR A 112 -27.49 -10.52 -9.78
N THR A 113 -27.15 -10.27 -8.52
CA THR A 113 -27.98 -9.51 -7.57
C THR A 113 -27.10 -8.57 -6.76
N ARG A 114 -27.70 -7.56 -6.13
CA ARG A 114 -27.03 -6.70 -5.16
C ARG A 114 -27.33 -7.22 -3.76
N CYS A 115 -26.31 -7.27 -2.92
CA CYS A 115 -26.48 -7.54 -1.49
C CYS A 115 -25.81 -6.45 -0.69
N THR A 116 -26.40 -6.07 0.43
CA THR A 116 -25.89 -5.05 1.32
C THR A 116 -25.50 -5.64 2.66
N VAL A 117 -24.50 -5.04 3.28
CA VAL A 117 -24.15 -5.21 4.69
C VAL A 117 -23.89 -3.84 5.29
N PHE A 118 -24.00 -3.71 6.61
CA PHE A 118 -23.78 -2.44 7.29
C PHE A 118 -22.49 -2.51 8.10
N TYR A 119 -21.52 -1.66 7.82
CA TYR A 119 -20.26 -1.54 8.56
C TYR A 119 -20.22 -0.18 9.25
N ALA A 120 -20.15 -0.14 10.58
CA ALA A 120 -20.17 1.12 11.34
C ALA A 120 -21.28 2.09 10.87
N ASP A 121 -22.50 1.57 10.70
CA ASP A 121 -23.68 2.29 10.18
C ASP A 121 -23.63 2.76 8.72
N VAL A 122 -22.56 2.44 7.99
CA VAL A 122 -22.43 2.70 6.56
C VAL A 122 -22.90 1.49 5.75
N GLU A 123 -23.73 1.74 4.73
CA GLU A 123 -24.17 0.71 3.80
C GLU A 123 -23.05 0.35 2.81
N VAL A 124 -22.66 -0.93 2.78
CA VAL A 124 -21.66 -1.47 1.87
C VAL A 124 -22.36 -2.38 0.88
N THR A 125 -22.41 -1.96 -0.38
CA THR A 125 -23.08 -2.71 -1.43
C THR A 125 -22.12 -3.64 -2.17
N TRP A 126 -22.57 -4.86 -2.43
CA TRP A 126 -21.84 -5.89 -3.15
C TRP A 126 -22.64 -6.37 -4.36
N LYS A 127 -21.95 -6.58 -5.49
CA LYS A 127 -22.44 -7.36 -6.62
C LYS A 127 -22.17 -8.82 -6.31
N VAL A 128 -23.21 -9.64 -6.44
CA VAL A 128 -23.14 -11.09 -6.27
C VAL A 128 -23.50 -11.73 -7.60
N GLU A 129 -22.57 -12.51 -8.15
CA GLU A 129 -22.73 -13.17 -9.44
C GLU A 129 -22.62 -14.68 -9.27
N ARG A 130 -23.58 -15.43 -9.83
CA ARG A 130 -23.46 -16.89 -9.85
C ARG A 130 -22.50 -17.31 -10.95
N THR A 131 -21.36 -17.90 -10.57
CA THR A 131 -20.31 -18.31 -11.52
C THR A 131 -20.41 -19.78 -11.94
N GLY A 132 -21.26 -20.58 -11.29
CA GLY A 132 -21.50 -21.97 -11.66
C GLY A 132 -21.93 -22.83 -10.48
N THR A 133 -21.54 -24.10 -10.50
CA THR A 133 -21.72 -25.07 -9.41
C THR A 133 -20.37 -25.64 -8.98
N GLN A 134 -20.13 -25.73 -7.67
CA GLN A 134 -18.92 -26.36 -7.14
C GLN A 134 -19.19 -27.85 -6.94
N ARG A 135 -18.39 -28.72 -7.58
CA ARG A 135 -18.35 -30.20 -7.43
C ARG A 135 -19.68 -30.81 -6.93
N GLY A 136 -20.73 -30.67 -7.74
CA GLY A 136 -22.05 -31.24 -7.47
C GLY A 136 -22.88 -30.46 -6.45
N THR A 137 -24.01 -29.93 -6.92
CA THR A 137 -25.17 -29.38 -6.19
C THR A 137 -25.09 -27.99 -5.54
N ARG A 138 -23.93 -27.49 -5.08
CA ARG A 138 -23.90 -26.16 -4.44
C ARG A 138 -23.58 -25.03 -5.43
N PRO A 139 -24.39 -23.97 -5.50
CA PRO A 139 -24.10 -22.82 -6.35
C PRO A 139 -22.84 -22.10 -5.86
N ARG A 140 -22.01 -21.65 -6.81
CA ARG A 140 -20.83 -20.83 -6.53
C ARG A 140 -21.14 -19.38 -6.85
N TYR A 141 -20.77 -18.48 -5.95
CA TYR A 141 -20.96 -17.04 -6.10
C TYR A 141 -19.62 -16.30 -6.03
N ALA A 142 -19.37 -15.47 -7.03
CA ALA A 142 -18.37 -14.41 -6.97
C ALA A 142 -18.99 -13.16 -6.34
N THR A 143 -18.17 -12.42 -5.60
CA THR A 143 -18.56 -11.21 -4.89
C THR A 143 -17.60 -10.10 -5.30
N THR A 144 -18.16 -8.96 -5.70
CA THR A 144 -17.39 -7.77 -6.08
C THR A 144 -17.95 -6.59 -5.30
N PRO A 145 -17.13 -5.81 -4.58
CA PRO A 145 -17.64 -4.63 -3.91
C PRO A 145 -18.13 -3.63 -4.96
N LEU A 146 -19.24 -2.96 -4.67
CA LEU A 146 -19.69 -1.78 -5.42
C LEU A 146 -19.49 -0.50 -4.60
N THR A 147 -19.16 -0.66 -3.33
CA THR A 147 -18.80 0.39 -2.40
C THR A 147 -17.59 -0.10 -1.61
N GLY A 148 -16.43 0.54 -1.75
CA GLY A 148 -15.31 0.36 -0.84
C GLY A 148 -15.58 1.10 0.47
N VAL A 149 -15.18 0.52 1.60
CA VAL A 149 -15.25 1.16 2.91
C VAL A 149 -13.88 1.14 3.55
N HIS A 150 -13.49 2.29 4.10
CA HIS A 150 -12.16 2.53 4.64
C HIS A 150 -12.26 3.17 6.01
N THR A 151 -11.23 2.96 6.83
CA THR A 151 -11.05 3.71 8.07
C THR A 151 -9.80 4.57 7.98
N ALA A 152 -9.81 5.75 8.62
CA ALA A 152 -8.62 6.59 8.71
C ALA A 152 -7.41 5.79 9.25
N ARG A 153 -7.66 4.97 10.28
CA ARG A 153 -6.66 4.11 10.91
C ARG A 153 -6.01 3.14 9.93
N ALA A 154 -6.82 2.46 9.11
CA ALA A 154 -6.34 1.51 8.11
C ALA A 154 -5.50 2.20 7.03
N VAL A 155 -5.97 3.33 6.52
CA VAL A 155 -5.26 4.10 5.49
C VAL A 155 -3.91 4.59 6.01
N TYR A 156 -3.87 5.17 7.20
CA TYR A 156 -2.62 5.63 7.82
C TYR A 156 -1.64 4.48 8.07
N ALA A 157 -2.12 3.32 8.53
CA ALA A 157 -1.28 2.13 8.71
C ALA A 157 -0.79 1.57 7.36
N ALA A 158 -1.63 1.58 6.32
CA ALA A 158 -1.24 1.15 4.98
C ALA A 158 -0.17 2.09 4.39
N TYR A 159 -0.34 3.40 4.55
CA TYR A 159 0.63 4.38 4.08
C TYR A 159 1.96 4.26 4.84
N ALA A 160 1.91 4.12 6.18
CA ALA A 160 3.10 3.89 7.00
C ALA A 160 3.92 2.67 6.55
N ARG A 161 3.25 1.60 6.07
CA ARG A 161 3.90 0.43 5.46
C ARG A 161 4.40 0.70 4.05
N HIS A 162 3.65 1.44 3.25
CA HIS A 162 4.04 1.82 1.89
C HIS A 162 5.38 2.58 1.92
N VAL A 163 5.47 3.62 2.76
CA VAL A 163 6.67 4.44 2.88
C VAL A 163 7.83 3.69 3.57
N ALA A 164 7.56 2.76 4.49
CA ALA A 164 8.63 1.97 5.11
C ALA A 164 9.32 0.96 4.18
N ARG A 165 8.70 0.61 3.05
CA ARG A 165 9.33 -0.26 2.03
C ARG A 165 10.41 0.47 1.24
N SER A 166 10.37 1.80 1.23
CA SER A 166 11.44 2.64 0.69
C SER A 166 12.55 2.68 1.73
N ASP A 167 13.71 2.10 1.41
CA ASP A 167 14.94 2.00 2.23
C ASP A 167 14.92 2.83 3.51
N ALA A 168 14.37 2.27 4.60
CA ALA A 168 13.92 3.01 5.78
C ALA A 168 15.05 3.76 6.53
N ASP A 169 16.30 3.33 6.33
CA ASP A 169 17.50 3.91 6.92
C ASP A 169 18.44 4.51 5.85
N GLY A 170 18.06 4.43 4.57
CA GLY A 170 18.86 4.92 3.45
C GLY A 170 18.65 6.40 3.13
N PRO A 171 19.49 6.96 2.24
CA PRO A 171 19.34 8.32 1.74
C PRO A 171 18.11 8.51 0.87
N LEU A 172 17.23 7.51 0.72
CA LEU A 172 15.92 7.60 0.06
C LEU A 172 14.76 7.31 1.01
N ALA A 173 15.04 7.11 2.31
CA ALA A 173 14.00 6.96 3.33
C ALA A 173 13.02 8.13 3.25
N PRO A 174 11.70 7.87 3.23
CA PRO A 174 10.68 8.92 3.18
C PRO A 174 10.80 9.79 4.42
N ARG A 175 11.10 11.07 4.17
CA ARG A 175 11.25 12.09 5.21
C ARG A 175 9.89 12.74 5.41
N ASP A 176 9.47 12.75 6.67
CA ASP A 176 8.25 13.39 7.11
C ASP A 176 6.96 13.00 6.34
N PRO A 177 6.59 11.72 6.23
CA PRO A 177 5.38 11.35 5.50
C PRO A 177 4.12 11.92 6.17
N ARG A 178 3.24 12.50 5.36
CA ARG A 178 2.01 13.16 5.82
C ARG A 178 0.77 12.58 5.15
N CYS A 179 -0.39 12.81 5.74
CA CYS A 179 -1.67 12.60 5.07
C CYS A 179 -2.69 13.67 5.45
N ASP A 180 -3.74 13.79 4.64
CA ASP A 180 -4.95 14.49 5.00
C ASP A 180 -5.52 13.98 6.33
N ARG A 181 -6.31 14.83 7.00
CA ARG A 181 -7.16 14.39 8.10
C ARG A 181 -8.38 13.68 7.50
N LEU A 182 -8.36 12.36 7.57
CA LEU A 182 -9.40 11.49 7.03
C LEU A 182 -10.57 11.40 8.00
N PRO A 183 -11.82 11.24 7.51
CA PRO A 183 -12.93 10.81 8.34
C PRO A 183 -12.65 9.44 8.95
N ASP A 184 -13.22 9.20 10.12
CA ASP A 184 -13.00 7.96 10.86
C ASP A 184 -13.42 6.72 10.05
N VAL A 185 -14.54 6.82 9.33
CA VAL A 185 -15.01 5.87 8.32
C VAL A 185 -15.45 6.67 7.09
N PHE A 186 -15.08 6.21 5.90
CA PHE A 186 -15.53 6.80 4.65
C PHE A 186 -15.65 5.74 3.55
N THR A 187 -16.31 6.09 2.46
CA THR A 187 -16.53 5.19 1.31
C THR A 187 -15.99 5.80 0.04
N ALA A 188 -15.55 4.95 -0.87
CA ALA A 188 -15.23 5.32 -2.24
C ALA A 188 -15.59 4.16 -3.19
N PRO A 189 -15.99 4.44 -4.43
CA PRO A 189 -16.16 3.39 -5.42
C PRO A 189 -14.83 2.65 -5.68
N PRO A 190 -14.86 1.33 -5.87
CA PRO A 190 -13.69 0.60 -6.36
C PRO A 190 -13.20 1.16 -7.70
N GLY A 191 -11.88 1.26 -7.86
CA GLY A 191 -11.21 1.85 -9.02
C GLY A 191 -10.99 3.37 -8.94
N GLU A 192 -11.60 4.06 -7.97
CA GLU A 192 -11.61 5.52 -7.90
C GLU A 192 -10.71 6.12 -6.80
N ASP A 193 -10.35 7.39 -7.00
CA ASP A 193 -9.74 8.23 -5.98
C ASP A 193 -10.74 8.52 -4.85
N THR A 194 -10.26 8.54 -3.62
CA THR A 194 -11.09 8.84 -2.45
C THR A 194 -11.28 10.35 -2.22
N GLY A 195 -10.57 11.19 -2.98
CA GLY A 195 -10.49 12.63 -2.78
C GLY A 195 -9.52 13.07 -1.68
N TYR A 196 -8.85 12.12 -1.01
CA TYR A 196 -7.82 12.37 0.00
C TYR A 196 -6.43 12.03 -0.51
N PHE A 197 -5.43 12.64 0.12
CA PHE A 197 -4.03 12.49 -0.27
C PHE A 197 -3.16 12.14 0.94
N CYS A 198 -2.18 11.30 0.67
CA CYS A 198 -0.97 11.19 1.47
C CYS A 198 0.17 11.88 0.74
N GLN A 199 1.27 12.15 1.44
CA GLN A 199 2.36 12.96 0.92
C GLN A 199 3.71 12.41 1.36
N ASP A 200 4.63 12.41 0.40
CA ASP A 200 6.05 12.34 0.61
C ASP A 200 6.74 13.60 0.09
N ILE A 201 8.06 13.65 0.28
CA ILE A 201 8.91 14.74 -0.20
C ILE A 201 9.68 14.24 -1.41
N LEU A 202 9.44 14.87 -2.56
CA LEU A 202 10.31 14.75 -3.72
C LEU A 202 11.49 15.71 -3.58
N TRP A 203 12.59 15.35 -4.22
CA TRP A 203 13.77 16.20 -4.26
C TRP A 203 14.40 16.16 -5.64
N SER A 204 15.09 17.25 -5.99
CA SER A 204 15.99 17.30 -7.13
C SER A 204 17.27 18.03 -6.75
N CYS A 205 18.37 17.73 -7.42
CA CYS A 205 19.63 18.41 -7.22
C CYS A 205 20.21 18.90 -8.55
N ARG A 206 20.64 20.17 -8.58
CA ARG A 206 21.34 20.77 -9.72
C ARG A 206 22.60 21.46 -9.23
N SER A 207 23.76 20.98 -9.65
CA SER A 207 25.06 21.58 -9.32
C SER A 207 25.39 21.71 -7.82
N GLY A 208 24.70 20.94 -6.97
CA GLY A 208 24.81 20.99 -5.50
C GLY A 208 23.67 21.73 -4.80
N ASP A 209 22.78 22.38 -5.56
CA ASP A 209 21.59 23.03 -5.02
C ASP A 209 20.44 22.02 -4.98
N PHE A 210 19.85 21.83 -3.80
CA PHE A 210 18.75 20.89 -3.56
C PHE A 210 17.42 21.63 -3.46
N ASP A 211 16.44 21.16 -4.24
CA ASP A 211 15.06 21.61 -4.15
C ASP A 211 14.21 20.46 -3.58
N PHE A 212 13.36 20.79 -2.60
CA PHE A 212 12.43 19.85 -1.98
C PHE A 212 10.99 20.30 -2.21
N THR A 213 10.13 19.37 -2.60
CA THR A 213 8.71 19.65 -2.86
C THR A 213 7.81 18.60 -2.22
N TRP A 214 6.66 19.03 -1.71
CA TRP A 214 5.60 18.10 -1.31
C TRP A 214 5.00 17.45 -2.55
N ASN A 215 4.87 16.13 -2.51
CA ASN A 215 4.25 15.35 -3.56
C ASN A 215 3.01 14.64 -3.02
N ASP A 216 1.86 15.02 -3.58
CA ASP A 216 0.57 14.43 -3.23
C ASP A 216 0.41 13.08 -3.94
N LEU A 217 0.28 12.03 -3.14
CA LEU A 217 -0.09 10.67 -3.55
C LEU A 217 -1.57 10.47 -3.25
N PRO A 218 -2.44 10.33 -4.26
CA PRO A 218 -3.85 10.14 -4.01
C PRO A 218 -4.10 8.81 -3.31
N VAL A 219 -5.00 8.84 -2.33
CA VAL A 219 -5.50 7.62 -1.68
C VAL A 219 -6.57 7.05 -2.59
N ARG A 220 -6.31 5.89 -3.17
CA ARG A 220 -7.19 5.20 -4.12
C ARG A 220 -7.80 3.96 -3.52
N THR A 221 -8.97 3.57 -4.05
CA THR A 221 -9.58 2.26 -3.79
C THR A 221 -9.36 1.39 -5.03
N ASP A 222 -8.66 0.26 -4.90
CA ASP A 222 -8.51 -0.69 -6.00
C ASP A 222 -9.83 -1.43 -6.31
N ASP A 223 -9.85 -2.22 -7.39
CA ASP A 223 -11.04 -2.99 -7.81
C ASP A 223 -11.51 -4.03 -6.78
N HIS A 224 -10.66 -4.36 -5.81
CA HIS A 224 -10.96 -5.26 -4.69
C HIS A 224 -11.37 -4.52 -3.42
N GLY A 225 -11.45 -3.19 -3.46
CA GLY A 225 -11.82 -2.36 -2.33
C GLY A 225 -10.67 -2.03 -1.38
N LYS A 226 -9.42 -2.34 -1.73
CA LYS A 226 -8.24 -2.05 -0.88
C LYS A 226 -7.66 -0.68 -1.18
N VAL A 227 -6.94 -0.13 -0.21
CA VAL A 227 -6.27 1.16 -0.35
C VAL A 227 -4.95 1.01 -1.11
N THR A 228 -4.71 1.91 -2.07
CA THR A 228 -3.43 2.08 -2.78
C THR A 228 -3.01 3.55 -2.82
N PHE A 229 -1.74 3.80 -3.14
CA PHE A 229 -1.10 5.12 -3.25
C PHE A 229 -0.28 5.13 -4.54
N GLU A 230 -0.85 5.65 -5.63
CA GLU A 230 -0.24 5.68 -6.98
C GLU A 230 -0.67 6.95 -7.73
#